data_AF-A0A5R8QUU1-F1
#
_entry.id   AF-A0A5R8QUU1-F1
#
_cell.length_a   1.000
_cell.length_b   1.000
_cell.length_c   1.000
_cell.angle_alpha   90.00
_cell.angle_beta   90.00
_cell.angle_gamma   90.00
#
_symmetry.space_group_name_H-M   'P 1'
#
loop_
_entity.id
_entity.type
_entity.pdbx_description
1 polymer ?
#
loop_
_entity_poly.entity_id
_entity_poly.type
_entity_poly.pdbx_seq_one_letter_code
_entity_poly.pdbx_strand_id
1 'polypeptide(L)'
;MKQAVVVIHGIGEQRPMDTLRGFVEAMIPAAPPDGTPFYWSKPDRLSRNFDLRVLKSSGRTSTDFYEYYWAHKMQGTKVGHLLGWLWDIFKRPRRDIPEAIVPIWRTTRWTLMVLLLLIASGTLATAWGGFEPSDNPFALLPLLLGAIGLGLRYSALSYLGDAARYLSPNPQNVVIREQIRADGVALLRALHNQGDYDRIIVVGHSLGSVIAYDIVGYLWHEHHDQLTQVIPSNRELASRYAANATLQPVINEALPNAGAALDGSLGSTLRFREQQAQAFIEQRGLGNPWRISDLVTVGSPMAHASLLLGRSVSDFKKRIERREAPACPPTEDTKGYGYNARKPVMLGQKPFTPQYLHHAAAFAVTRWTNLYFPAPYGLFGDIVGGPVKPVMGAGVLDLPVTVGTWKGWLARSWLSHTHYWSERGGAQGYLGTLTQDDSAISHGQRPSATEALRWAVDLKGSRRFRPVGAKAALAPTEV
;
A
#
# COMPACT_ATOMS: atom_id res chain seq x y z
N MET A 1 0.23 -3.80 -25.58
CA MET A 1 0.64 -3.96 -24.17
C MET A 1 -0.59 -3.80 -23.32
N LYS A 2 -0.75 -4.67 -22.36
CA LYS A 2 -1.93 -4.70 -21.49
C LYS A 2 -1.46 -4.71 -20.05
N GLN A 3 -2.04 -3.86 -19.21
CA GLN A 3 -1.74 -3.81 -17.79
C GLN A 3 -3.02 -3.77 -16.97
N ALA A 4 -2.96 -4.25 -15.75
CA ALA A 4 -4.06 -4.17 -14.80
C ALA A 4 -3.71 -3.21 -13.66
N VAL A 5 -4.68 -2.41 -13.23
CA VAL A 5 -4.58 -1.61 -11.99
C VAL A 5 -5.69 -2.10 -11.07
N VAL A 6 -5.33 -2.62 -9.90
CA VAL A 6 -6.29 -3.10 -8.90
C VAL A 6 -6.34 -2.11 -7.76
N VAL A 7 -7.47 -1.40 -7.63
CA VAL A 7 -7.71 -0.45 -6.55
C VAL A 7 -8.41 -1.15 -5.40
N ILE A 8 -7.75 -1.18 -4.25
CA ILE A 8 -8.23 -1.78 -3.02
C ILE A 8 -8.57 -0.68 -2.03
N HIS A 9 -9.85 -0.58 -1.72
CA HIS A 9 -10.39 0.39 -0.77
C HIS A 9 -11.58 -0.26 -0.05
N GLY A 10 -12.06 0.35 1.04
CA GLY A 10 -13.24 -0.20 1.71
C GLY A 10 -13.49 0.32 3.12
N ILE A 11 -13.12 1.57 3.41
CA ILE A 11 -13.45 2.18 4.70
C ILE A 11 -14.67 3.09 4.55
N GLY A 12 -15.72 2.82 5.32
CA GLY A 12 -17.02 3.51 5.26
C GLY A 12 -18.02 2.93 4.25
N GLU A 13 -19.29 3.32 4.40
CA GLU A 13 -20.43 2.92 3.55
C GLU A 13 -20.38 3.58 2.15
N GLN A 14 -19.24 3.50 1.48
CA GLN A 14 -19.08 3.99 0.12
C GLN A 14 -19.77 3.04 -0.86
N ARG A 15 -20.46 3.59 -1.86
CA ARG A 15 -21.09 2.80 -2.92
C ARG A 15 -20.01 2.15 -3.79
N PRO A 16 -20.20 0.90 -4.24
CA PRO A 16 -19.32 0.26 -5.21
C PRO A 16 -19.13 1.17 -6.44
N MET A 17 -17.95 1.14 -7.07
CA MET A 17 -17.57 1.90 -8.28
C MET A 17 -17.32 3.40 -8.11
N ASP A 18 -17.85 4.08 -7.09
CA ASP A 18 -17.68 5.55 -6.96
C ASP A 18 -16.20 5.92 -6.77
N THR A 19 -15.51 5.20 -5.89
CA THR A 19 -14.08 5.38 -5.63
C THR A 19 -13.23 5.04 -6.86
N LEU A 20 -13.57 3.95 -7.56
CA LEU A 20 -12.86 3.54 -8.77
C LEU A 20 -13.04 4.57 -9.89
N ARG A 21 -14.25 5.11 -10.08
CA ARG A 21 -14.52 6.15 -11.08
C ARG A 21 -13.73 7.41 -10.79
N GLY A 22 -13.78 7.90 -9.56
CA GLY A 22 -12.99 9.07 -9.15
C GLY A 22 -11.49 8.86 -9.35
N PHE A 23 -10.98 7.67 -9.03
CA PHE A 23 -9.59 7.30 -9.28
C PHE A 23 -9.24 7.30 -10.78
N VAL A 24 -10.05 6.67 -11.63
CA VAL A 24 -9.80 6.59 -13.07
C VAL A 24 -9.88 7.96 -13.73
N GLU A 25 -10.84 8.80 -13.34
CA GLU A 25 -10.95 10.19 -13.81
C GLU A 25 -9.76 11.05 -13.39
N ALA A 26 -9.14 10.76 -12.25
CA ALA A 26 -7.93 11.42 -11.84
C ALA A 26 -6.70 10.89 -12.59
N MET A 27 -6.66 9.61 -12.96
CA MET A 27 -5.52 9.01 -13.67
C MET A 27 -5.50 9.31 -15.16
N ILE A 28 -6.68 9.45 -15.79
CA ILE A 28 -6.80 9.72 -17.22
C ILE A 28 -7.17 11.21 -17.41
N PRO A 29 -6.44 11.98 -18.24
CA PRO A 29 -6.77 13.38 -18.51
C PRO A 29 -8.21 13.57 -19.05
N ALA A 30 -8.79 14.76 -18.85
CA ALA A 30 -10.15 15.10 -19.30
C ALA A 30 -10.34 15.00 -20.83
N ALA A 31 -11.56 14.60 -21.25
CA ALA A 31 -11.97 14.31 -22.64
C ALA A 31 -11.40 15.29 -23.69
N PRO A 32 -10.93 14.81 -24.87
CA PRO A 32 -10.81 15.67 -26.02
C PRO A 32 -12.17 16.31 -26.34
N PRO A 33 -12.19 17.47 -27.02
CA PRO A 33 -13.42 18.20 -27.33
C PRO A 33 -14.47 17.39 -28.12
N ASP A 34 -14.08 16.23 -28.65
CA ASP A 34 -14.88 15.36 -29.53
C ASP A 34 -15.90 14.47 -28.78
N GLY A 35 -15.94 14.50 -27.45
CA GLY A 35 -16.93 13.78 -26.64
C GLY A 35 -16.75 12.25 -26.60
N THR A 36 -15.60 11.72 -27.04
CA THR A 36 -15.32 10.28 -26.94
C THR A 36 -15.04 9.86 -25.48
N PRO A 37 -15.71 8.82 -24.94
CA PRO A 37 -15.45 8.37 -23.57
C PRO A 37 -14.08 7.72 -23.48
N PHE A 38 -13.23 8.25 -22.58
CA PHE A 38 -11.85 7.78 -22.39
C PHE A 38 -11.73 6.35 -21.83
N TYR A 39 -12.79 5.87 -21.19
CA TYR A 39 -12.85 4.53 -20.64
C TYR A 39 -14.23 3.91 -20.87
N TRP A 40 -14.26 2.60 -21.10
CA TRP A 40 -15.49 1.82 -21.19
C TRP A 40 -15.70 0.99 -19.94
N SER A 41 -16.94 0.93 -19.48
CA SER A 41 -17.32 0.10 -18.34
C SER A 41 -17.82 -1.26 -18.82
N LYS A 42 -17.04 -2.33 -18.60
CA LYS A 42 -17.43 -3.71 -18.91
C LYS A 42 -17.77 -4.49 -17.63
N PRO A 43 -18.69 -5.47 -17.65
CA PRO A 43 -18.93 -6.33 -16.50
C PRO A 43 -17.63 -6.99 -16.03
N ASP A 44 -17.39 -6.99 -14.72
CA ASP A 44 -16.30 -7.77 -14.16
C ASP A 44 -16.69 -9.25 -14.11
N ARG A 45 -15.83 -10.10 -14.68
CA ARG A 45 -16.00 -11.56 -14.70
C ARG A 45 -15.03 -12.27 -13.75
N LEU A 46 -14.09 -11.53 -13.17
CA LEU A 46 -13.02 -12.07 -12.33
C LEU A 46 -13.33 -11.91 -10.84
N SER A 47 -13.96 -10.80 -10.44
CA SER A 47 -14.48 -10.67 -9.09
C SER A 47 -15.78 -11.46 -8.90
N ARG A 48 -16.02 -11.93 -7.67
CA ARG A 48 -17.26 -12.61 -7.28
C ARG A 48 -18.43 -11.64 -7.01
N ASN A 49 -18.26 -10.36 -7.35
CA ASN A 49 -19.27 -9.32 -7.08
C ASN A 49 -19.86 -8.82 -8.40
N PHE A 50 -21.16 -9.04 -8.60
CA PHE A 50 -21.88 -8.70 -9.83
C PHE A 50 -22.08 -7.19 -10.03
N ASP A 51 -21.95 -6.38 -8.96
CA ASP A 51 -22.07 -4.93 -9.02
C ASP A 51 -20.80 -4.25 -9.53
N LEU A 52 -19.67 -4.97 -9.55
CA LEU A 52 -18.39 -4.45 -9.98
C LEU A 52 -18.24 -4.49 -11.51
N ARG A 53 -17.58 -3.45 -12.03
CA ARG A 53 -17.29 -3.30 -13.45
C ARG A 53 -15.82 -2.99 -13.65
N VAL A 54 -15.24 -3.52 -14.71
CA VAL A 54 -13.89 -3.19 -15.15
C VAL A 54 -13.96 -1.93 -15.99
N LEU A 55 -13.22 -0.90 -15.60
CA LEU A 55 -13.06 0.31 -16.42
C LEU A 55 -11.85 0.11 -17.33
N LYS A 56 -12.03 0.16 -18.65
CA LYS A 56 -10.97 -0.09 -19.63
C LYS A 56 -10.57 1.20 -20.32
N SER A 57 -9.31 1.60 -20.23
CA SER A 57 -8.82 2.79 -20.94
C SER A 57 -8.51 2.48 -22.42
N SER A 58 -8.74 3.46 -23.28
CA SER A 58 -8.28 3.45 -24.68
C SER A 58 -6.80 3.85 -24.79
N GLY A 59 -6.11 3.40 -25.84
CA GLY A 59 -4.74 3.85 -26.17
C GLY A 59 -3.76 2.73 -26.50
N ARG A 60 -2.50 3.12 -26.80
CA ARG A 60 -1.40 2.19 -27.17
C ARG A 60 -1.06 1.17 -26.07
N THR A 61 -1.31 1.53 -24.81
CA THR A 61 -1.25 0.62 -23.65
C THR A 61 -2.67 0.52 -23.09
N SER A 62 -3.29 -0.64 -23.24
CA SER A 62 -4.62 -0.89 -22.68
C SER A 62 -4.49 -1.11 -21.17
N THR A 63 -5.20 -0.32 -20.37
CA THR A 63 -5.25 -0.47 -18.92
C THR A 63 -6.63 -0.91 -18.50
N ASP A 64 -6.69 -2.05 -17.82
CA ASP A 64 -7.92 -2.55 -17.20
C ASP A 64 -7.87 -2.19 -15.70
N PHE A 65 -8.80 -1.36 -15.25
CA PHE A 65 -8.93 -0.96 -13.85
C PHE A 65 -9.97 -1.83 -13.15
N TYR A 66 -9.55 -2.46 -12.06
CA TYR A 66 -10.34 -3.33 -11.21
C TYR A 66 -10.50 -2.68 -9.83
N GLU A 67 -11.63 -2.94 -9.20
CA GLU A 67 -11.87 -2.58 -7.81
C GLU A 67 -11.97 -3.86 -6.98
N TYR A 68 -11.28 -3.90 -5.85
CA TYR A 68 -11.51 -4.91 -4.83
C TYR A 68 -12.29 -4.30 -3.66
N TYR A 69 -13.61 -4.44 -3.72
CA TYR A 69 -14.54 -3.90 -2.73
C TYR A 69 -14.87 -4.93 -1.64
N TRP A 70 -14.48 -4.64 -0.40
CA TRP A 70 -14.67 -5.54 0.75
C TRP A 70 -15.52 -4.97 1.88
N ALA A 71 -15.88 -3.68 1.84
CA ALA A 71 -16.60 -2.99 2.93
C ALA A 71 -17.89 -3.71 3.35
N HIS A 72 -18.64 -4.28 2.39
CA HIS A 72 -19.86 -5.04 2.65
C HIS A 72 -19.70 -6.26 3.59
N LYS A 73 -18.48 -6.77 3.79
CA LYS A 73 -18.19 -7.88 4.71
C LYS A 73 -18.00 -7.42 6.15
N MET A 74 -17.77 -6.12 6.35
CA MET A 74 -17.54 -5.49 7.65
C MET A 74 -18.81 -4.80 8.12
N GLN A 75 -19.85 -5.61 8.39
CA GLN A 75 -21.12 -5.11 8.93
C GLN A 75 -21.16 -5.20 10.46
N GLY A 76 -21.93 -4.29 11.08
CA GLY A 76 -22.28 -4.37 12.50
C GLY A 76 -21.22 -3.86 13.47
N THR A 77 -20.35 -2.94 13.04
CA THR A 77 -19.34 -2.31 13.90
C THR A 77 -20.00 -1.55 15.07
N LYS A 78 -19.87 -2.11 16.28
CA LYS A 78 -20.41 -1.51 17.53
C LYS A 78 -19.41 -0.54 18.18
N VAL A 79 -19.95 0.50 18.85
CA VAL A 79 -19.18 1.48 19.64
C VAL A 79 -18.21 0.82 20.64
N GLY A 80 -18.62 -0.31 21.24
CA GLY A 80 -17.78 -1.04 22.19
C GLY A 80 -16.46 -1.56 21.59
N HIS A 81 -16.42 -1.88 20.29
CA HIS A 81 -15.17 -2.33 19.64
C HIS A 81 -14.19 -1.18 19.47
N LEU A 82 -14.67 0.01 19.09
CA LEU A 82 -13.86 1.21 18.98
C LEU A 82 -13.33 1.64 20.35
N LEU A 83 -14.19 1.69 21.37
CA LEU A 83 -13.80 2.04 22.73
C LEU A 83 -12.80 1.05 23.33
N GLY A 84 -12.99 -0.26 23.11
CA GLY A 84 -12.05 -1.29 23.54
C GLY A 84 -10.67 -1.12 22.90
N TRP A 85 -10.62 -0.88 21.58
CA TRP A 85 -9.36 -0.64 20.88
C TRP A 85 -8.65 0.66 21.35
N LEU A 86 -9.40 1.75 21.55
CA LEU A 86 -8.86 3.00 22.10
C LEU A 86 -8.33 2.80 23.53
N TRP A 87 -9.01 1.99 24.34
CA TRP A 87 -8.57 1.65 25.70
C TRP A 87 -7.30 0.80 25.71
N ASP A 88 -7.18 -0.14 24.77
CA ASP A 88 -5.95 -0.93 24.58
C ASP A 88 -4.78 -0.01 24.21
N ILE A 89 -4.99 0.97 23.33
CA ILE A 89 -3.98 1.98 22.98
C ILE A 89 -3.64 2.86 24.19
N PHE A 90 -4.63 3.30 24.95
CA PHE A 90 -4.45 4.13 26.14
C PHE A 90 -3.57 3.43 27.20
N LYS A 91 -3.75 2.12 27.40
CA LYS A 91 -3.03 1.31 28.39
C LYS A 91 -1.63 0.88 27.97
N ARG A 92 -1.32 0.84 26.68
CA ARG A 92 0.00 0.39 26.18
C ARG A 92 1.14 1.17 26.82
N PRO A 93 2.27 0.52 27.19
CA PRO A 93 3.43 1.23 27.69
C PRO A 93 4.11 2.02 26.57
N ARG A 94 4.79 3.12 26.92
CA ARG A 94 5.44 4.03 25.97
C ARG A 94 6.35 3.33 24.95
N ARG A 95 7.04 2.26 25.36
CA ARG A 95 7.94 1.45 24.50
C ARG A 95 7.24 0.77 23.32
N ASP A 96 5.93 0.58 23.39
CA ASP A 96 5.15 -0.11 22.37
C ASP A 96 4.46 0.86 21.40
N ILE A 97 4.64 2.17 21.60
CA ILE A 97 4.07 3.23 20.75
C ILE A 97 5.14 3.76 19.78
N PRO A 98 4.86 3.83 18.46
CA PRO A 98 5.77 4.42 17.47
C PRO A 98 6.13 5.87 17.80
N GLU A 99 7.39 6.26 17.57
CA GLU A 99 7.88 7.60 17.93
C GLU A 99 7.04 8.75 17.36
N ALA A 100 6.54 8.60 16.13
CA ALA A 100 5.69 9.59 15.49
C ALA A 100 4.37 9.86 16.23
N ILE A 101 3.80 8.86 16.93
CA ILE A 101 2.51 8.95 17.62
C ILE A 101 2.67 9.40 19.08
N VAL A 102 3.86 9.25 19.65
CA VAL A 102 4.12 9.48 21.08
C VAL A 102 3.67 10.85 21.58
N PRO A 103 3.92 11.97 20.86
CA PRO A 103 3.43 13.28 21.31
C PRO A 103 1.91 13.30 21.44
N ILE A 104 1.18 12.76 20.44
CA ILE A 104 -0.28 12.67 20.47
C ILE A 104 -0.71 11.80 21.64
N TRP A 105 -0.19 10.57 21.72
CA TRP A 105 -0.57 9.60 22.75
C TRP A 105 -0.35 10.15 24.16
N ARG A 106 0.81 10.79 24.41
CA ARG A 106 1.13 11.40 25.70
C ARG A 106 0.19 12.55 26.01
N THR A 107 -0.05 13.44 25.05
CA THR A 107 -0.90 14.62 25.23
C THR A 107 -2.34 14.18 25.49
N THR A 108 -2.91 13.33 24.64
CA THR A 108 -4.26 12.77 24.84
C THR A 108 -4.38 12.05 26.18
N ARG A 109 -3.38 11.26 26.58
CA ARG A 109 -3.41 10.55 27.86
C ARG A 109 -3.41 11.49 29.05
N TRP A 110 -2.53 12.50 29.06
CA TRP A 110 -2.50 13.50 30.14
C TRP A 110 -3.76 14.36 30.15
N THR A 111 -4.23 14.82 28.99
CA THR A 111 -5.48 15.59 28.90
C THR A 111 -6.65 14.80 29.46
N LEU A 112 -6.79 13.51 29.10
CA LEU A 112 -7.84 12.65 29.65
C LEU A 112 -7.68 12.44 31.17
N MET A 113 -6.46 12.24 31.67
CA MET A 113 -6.22 12.09 33.11
C MET A 113 -6.52 13.37 33.89
N VAL A 114 -6.11 14.53 33.39
CA VAL A 114 -6.42 15.84 34.00
C VAL A 114 -7.92 16.09 33.96
N LEU A 115 -8.58 15.79 32.84
CA LEU A 115 -10.02 15.95 32.72
C LEU A 115 -10.78 15.04 33.71
N LEU A 116 -10.38 13.77 33.82
CA LEU A 116 -10.92 12.84 34.81
C LEU A 116 -10.68 13.32 36.24
N LEU A 117 -9.50 13.87 36.53
CA LEU A 117 -9.18 14.42 37.84
C LEU A 117 -10.04 15.65 38.16
N LEU A 118 -10.27 16.55 37.20
CA LEU A 118 -11.14 17.72 37.35
C LEU A 118 -12.60 17.33 37.57
N ILE A 119 -13.08 16.29 36.89
CA ILE A 119 -14.43 15.75 37.09
C ILE A 119 -14.53 15.11 38.48
N ALA A 120 -13.55 14.30 38.86
CA ALA A 120 -13.51 13.65 40.17
C ALA A 120 -13.45 14.70 41.29
N SER A 121 -12.61 15.73 41.18
CA SER A 121 -12.51 16.78 42.19
C SER A 121 -13.77 17.65 42.23
N GLY A 122 -14.33 18.02 41.08
CA GLY A 122 -15.56 18.81 41.00
C GLY A 122 -16.77 18.08 41.57
N THR A 123 -16.92 16.78 41.29
CA THR A 123 -17.99 15.94 41.85
C THR A 123 -17.84 15.75 43.36
N LEU A 124 -16.60 15.52 43.81
CA LEU A 124 -16.26 15.36 45.22
C LEU A 124 -16.48 16.65 46.03
N ALA A 125 -16.15 17.81 45.45
CA ALA A 125 -16.36 19.12 46.06
C ALA A 125 -17.86 19.45 46.22
N THR A 126 -18.70 19.10 45.24
CA THR A 126 -20.17 19.18 45.40
C THR A 126 -20.71 18.19 46.43
N ALA A 127 -20.18 16.97 46.48
CA ALA A 127 -20.64 15.95 47.42
C ALA A 127 -20.31 16.29 48.89
N TRP A 128 -19.20 16.98 49.15
CA TRP A 128 -18.82 17.47 50.48
C TRP A 128 -19.34 18.87 50.83
N GLY A 129 -20.23 19.43 50.00
CA GLY A 129 -20.87 20.73 50.27
C GLY A 129 -19.97 21.95 50.07
N GLY A 130 -18.86 21.81 49.34
CA GLY A 130 -17.94 22.92 49.02
C GLY A 130 -18.45 23.84 47.90
N PHE A 131 -19.47 23.42 47.15
CA PHE A 131 -20.14 24.21 46.11
C PHE A 131 -21.64 23.90 46.10
N GLU A 132 -22.49 24.91 45.89
CA GLU A 132 -23.87 24.65 45.45
C GLU A 132 -23.85 24.09 44.03
N PRO A 133 -24.75 23.14 43.67
CA PRO A 133 -24.77 22.52 42.34
C PRO A 133 -24.87 23.50 41.17
N SER A 134 -25.48 24.68 41.39
CA SER A 134 -25.61 25.77 40.41
C SER A 134 -24.32 26.53 40.13
N ASP A 135 -23.39 26.57 41.11
CA ASP A 135 -22.15 27.36 41.03
C ASP A 135 -20.93 26.50 40.68
N ASN A 136 -21.10 25.20 40.46
CA ASN A 136 -20.01 24.31 40.11
C ASN A 136 -19.62 24.50 38.63
N PRO A 137 -18.44 25.07 38.31
CA PRO A 137 -18.00 25.29 36.94
C PRO A 137 -17.76 23.98 36.17
N PHE A 138 -17.69 22.85 36.87
CA PHE A 138 -17.51 21.51 36.30
C PHE A 138 -18.83 20.76 36.08
N ALA A 139 -19.99 21.29 36.50
CA ALA A 139 -21.29 20.64 36.32
C ALA A 139 -21.68 20.45 34.84
N LEU A 140 -21.17 21.30 33.95
CA LEU A 140 -21.40 21.23 32.51
C LEU A 140 -20.40 20.30 31.79
N LEU A 141 -19.31 19.90 32.44
CA LEU A 141 -18.26 19.07 31.84
C LEU A 141 -18.76 17.66 31.45
N PRO A 142 -19.59 16.97 32.25
CA PRO A 142 -20.24 15.72 31.84
C PRO A 142 -21.18 15.89 30.64
N LEU A 143 -21.89 17.02 30.55
CA LEU A 143 -22.74 17.37 29.41
C LEU A 143 -21.92 17.63 28.14
N LEU A 144 -20.82 18.38 28.26
CA LEU A 144 -19.85 18.62 27.18
C LEU A 144 -19.22 17.30 26.72
N LEU A 145 -18.79 16.44 27.64
CA LEU A 145 -18.25 15.12 27.32
C LEU A 145 -19.29 14.18 26.72
N GLY A 146 -20.54 14.27 27.19
CA GLY A 146 -21.68 13.58 26.61
C GLY A 146 -21.93 14.03 25.18
N ALA A 147 -21.89 15.34 24.91
CA ALA A 147 -22.05 15.93 23.57
C ALA A 147 -20.88 15.59 22.63
N ILE A 148 -19.64 15.69 23.12
CA ILE A 148 -18.43 15.25 22.40
C ILE A 148 -18.51 13.75 22.12
N GLY A 149 -18.93 12.94 23.10
CA GLY A 149 -19.15 11.51 22.96
C GLY A 149 -20.25 11.17 21.95
N LEU A 150 -21.33 11.95 21.91
CA LEU A 150 -22.40 11.81 20.91
C LEU A 150 -21.92 12.20 19.50
N GLY A 151 -21.15 13.29 19.37
CA GLY A 151 -20.56 13.72 18.10
C GLY A 151 -19.54 12.72 17.57
N LEU A 152 -18.64 12.24 18.43
CA LEU A 152 -17.72 11.13 18.12
C LEU A 152 -18.48 9.86 17.75
N ARG A 153 -19.60 9.55 18.42
CA ARG A 153 -20.44 8.40 18.08
C ARG A 153 -20.97 8.47 16.65
N TYR A 154 -21.42 9.62 16.16
CA TYR A 154 -21.94 9.72 14.78
C TYR A 154 -20.84 9.77 13.71
N SER A 155 -19.69 10.40 13.97
CA SER A 155 -18.64 10.58 12.94
C SER A 155 -17.52 9.54 12.94
N ALA A 156 -17.16 8.95 14.10
CA ALA A 156 -16.03 8.02 14.21
C ALA A 156 -16.41 6.55 13.90
N LEU A 157 -17.70 6.19 13.98
CA LEU A 157 -18.15 4.81 13.87
C LEU A 157 -17.92 4.18 12.49
N SER A 158 -18.11 4.94 11.40
CA SER A 158 -17.99 4.40 10.05
C SER A 158 -16.54 4.24 9.58
N TYR A 159 -15.64 5.13 9.99
CA TYR A 159 -14.24 5.08 9.55
C TYR A 159 -13.32 4.37 10.55
N LEU A 160 -13.29 4.82 11.80
CA LEU A 160 -12.36 4.26 12.81
C LEU A 160 -12.82 2.91 13.35
N GLY A 161 -14.13 2.66 13.36
CA GLY A 161 -14.69 1.39 13.83
C GLY A 161 -14.29 0.19 12.95
N ASP A 162 -14.31 0.35 11.62
CA ASP A 162 -13.93 -0.72 10.68
C ASP A 162 -12.43 -1.00 10.71
N ALA A 163 -11.59 0.04 10.84
CA ALA A 163 -10.15 -0.11 11.05
C ALA A 163 -9.87 -0.84 12.37
N ALA A 164 -10.51 -0.44 13.47
CA ALA A 164 -10.36 -1.09 14.77
C ALA A 164 -10.77 -2.57 14.72
N ARG A 165 -11.85 -2.90 14.00
CA ARG A 165 -12.32 -4.28 13.84
C ARG A 165 -11.39 -5.11 12.96
N TYR A 166 -10.94 -4.59 11.82
CA TYR A 166 -10.01 -5.30 10.94
C TYR A 166 -8.67 -5.56 11.62
N LEU A 167 -8.19 -4.63 12.47
CA LEU A 167 -6.88 -4.72 13.11
C LEU A 167 -6.94 -5.41 14.48
N SER A 168 -8.13 -5.52 15.09
CA SER A 168 -8.32 -6.21 16.37
C SER A 168 -8.08 -7.73 16.25
N PRO A 169 -7.35 -8.35 17.21
CA PRO A 169 -7.08 -9.79 17.22
C PRO A 169 -8.27 -10.67 17.65
N ASN A 170 -9.48 -10.11 17.78
CA ASN A 170 -10.67 -10.86 18.22
C ASN A 170 -11.01 -12.00 17.23
N PRO A 171 -11.27 -13.25 17.70
CA PRO A 171 -11.56 -14.40 16.84
C PRO A 171 -12.65 -14.17 15.78
N GLN A 172 -13.73 -13.44 16.09
CA GLN A 172 -14.79 -13.15 15.11
C GLN A 172 -14.29 -12.28 13.94
N ASN A 173 -13.31 -11.40 14.20
CA ASN A 173 -12.71 -10.57 13.18
C ASN A 173 -11.67 -11.33 12.36
N VAL A 174 -11.07 -12.39 12.91
CA VAL A 174 -10.09 -13.23 12.20
C VAL A 174 -10.74 -13.93 11.00
N VAL A 175 -11.93 -14.50 11.17
CA VAL A 175 -12.66 -15.19 10.08
C VAL A 175 -12.96 -14.24 8.92
N ILE A 176 -13.45 -13.04 9.23
CA ILE A 176 -13.79 -12.04 8.22
C ILE A 176 -12.52 -11.52 7.53
N ARG A 177 -11.45 -11.28 8.29
CA ARG A 177 -10.16 -10.88 7.74
C ARG A 177 -9.61 -11.93 6.79
N GLU A 178 -9.73 -13.21 7.15
CA GLU A 178 -9.29 -14.31 6.31
C GLU A 178 -10.11 -14.37 5.01
N GLN A 179 -11.43 -14.21 5.09
CA GLN A 179 -12.28 -14.16 3.90
C GLN A 179 -11.94 -12.96 3.00
N ILE A 180 -11.72 -11.77 3.57
CA ILE A 180 -11.30 -10.58 2.82
C ILE A 180 -9.96 -10.83 2.12
N ARG A 181 -9.00 -11.50 2.76
CA ARG A 181 -7.72 -11.81 2.11
C ARG A 181 -7.87 -12.89 1.05
N ALA A 182 -8.60 -13.95 1.32
CA ALA A 182 -8.82 -15.05 0.38
C ALA A 182 -9.48 -14.58 -0.91
N ASP A 183 -10.51 -13.72 -0.82
CA ASP A 183 -11.18 -13.14 -1.98
C ASP A 183 -10.25 -12.19 -2.76
N GLY A 184 -9.42 -11.40 -2.06
CA GLY A 184 -8.41 -10.53 -2.69
C GLY A 184 -7.31 -11.30 -3.41
N VAL A 185 -6.77 -12.35 -2.78
CA VAL A 185 -5.81 -13.28 -3.40
C VAL A 185 -6.44 -13.98 -4.61
N ALA A 186 -7.71 -14.40 -4.53
CA ALA A 186 -8.41 -15.02 -5.65
C ALA A 186 -8.52 -14.10 -6.87
N LEU A 187 -8.84 -12.81 -6.65
CA LEU A 187 -8.85 -11.81 -7.74
C LEU A 187 -7.46 -11.67 -8.38
N LEU A 188 -6.42 -11.48 -7.57
CA LEU A 188 -5.06 -11.33 -8.09
C LEU A 188 -4.58 -12.61 -8.80
N ARG A 189 -4.90 -13.79 -8.28
CA ARG A 189 -4.60 -15.07 -8.90
C ARG A 189 -5.29 -15.21 -10.26
N ALA A 190 -6.57 -14.81 -10.35
CA ALA A 190 -7.30 -14.82 -11.62
C ALA A 190 -6.65 -13.90 -12.66
N LEU A 191 -6.16 -12.72 -12.25
CA LEU A 191 -5.42 -11.81 -13.13
C LEU A 191 -4.07 -12.40 -13.59
N HIS A 192 -3.37 -13.15 -12.73
CA HIS A 192 -2.13 -13.85 -13.11
C HIS A 192 -2.41 -14.96 -14.14
N ASN A 193 -3.44 -15.76 -13.88
CA ASN A 193 -3.84 -16.90 -14.70
C ASN A 193 -4.37 -16.50 -16.08
N GLN A 194 -4.99 -15.31 -16.20
CA GLN A 194 -5.41 -14.80 -17.51
C GLN A 194 -4.22 -14.64 -18.47
N GLY A 195 -3.01 -14.37 -17.96
CA GLY A 195 -1.79 -14.37 -18.75
C GLY A 195 -1.58 -13.18 -19.69
N ASP A 196 -2.64 -12.42 -20.00
CA ASP A 196 -2.63 -11.30 -20.94
C ASP A 196 -1.89 -10.05 -20.45
N TYR A 197 -1.69 -9.90 -19.14
CA TYR A 197 -1.16 -8.66 -18.55
C TYR A 197 0.36 -8.67 -18.48
N ASP A 198 1.01 -7.69 -19.12
CA ASP A 198 2.46 -7.50 -19.03
C ASP A 198 2.88 -7.13 -17.58
N ARG A 199 2.03 -6.38 -16.87
CA ARG A 199 2.21 -6.05 -15.45
C ARG A 199 0.88 -5.77 -14.74
N ILE A 200 0.88 -5.92 -13.42
CA ILE A 200 -0.21 -5.62 -12.50
C ILE A 200 0.28 -4.60 -11.47
N ILE A 201 -0.50 -3.54 -11.26
CA ILE A 201 -0.24 -2.51 -10.26
C ILE A 201 -1.34 -2.63 -9.20
N VAL A 202 -0.96 -2.80 -7.94
CA VAL A 202 -1.91 -2.86 -6.82
C VAL A 202 -1.87 -1.52 -6.09
N VAL A 203 -3.01 -0.86 -6.01
CA VAL A 203 -3.17 0.43 -5.34
C VAL A 203 -4.03 0.22 -4.10
N GLY A 204 -3.45 0.38 -2.92
CA GLY A 204 -4.20 0.35 -1.66
C GLY A 204 -4.44 1.76 -1.14
N HIS A 205 -5.68 2.08 -0.80
CA HIS A 205 -6.02 3.33 -0.10
C HIS A 205 -6.44 3.04 1.33
N SER A 206 -5.92 3.83 2.29
CA SER A 206 -6.23 3.68 3.71
C SER A 206 -5.99 2.25 4.19
N LEU A 207 -6.95 1.63 4.90
CA LEU A 207 -6.91 0.22 5.31
C LEU A 207 -6.74 -0.76 4.14
N GLY A 208 -7.18 -0.38 2.93
CA GLY A 208 -6.92 -1.13 1.70
C GLY A 208 -5.43 -1.30 1.41
N SER A 209 -4.56 -0.42 1.89
CA SER A 209 -3.09 -0.57 1.83
C SER A 209 -2.58 -1.78 2.62
N VAL A 210 -3.16 -2.03 3.79
CA VAL A 210 -2.80 -3.19 4.64
C VAL A 210 -3.27 -4.48 3.97
N ILE A 211 -4.49 -4.48 3.44
CA ILE A 211 -5.03 -5.62 2.69
C ILE A 211 -4.18 -5.89 1.45
N ALA A 212 -3.84 -4.84 0.68
CA ALA A 212 -2.98 -4.95 -0.50
C ALA A 212 -1.63 -5.58 -0.17
N TYR A 213 -0.97 -5.09 0.89
CA TYR A 213 0.28 -5.66 1.39
C TYR A 213 0.15 -7.15 1.75
N ASP A 214 -0.88 -7.50 2.53
CA ASP A 214 -1.13 -8.88 2.96
C ASP A 214 -1.32 -9.80 1.74
N ILE A 215 -2.24 -9.45 0.82
CA ILE A 215 -2.57 -10.33 -0.32
C ILE A 215 -1.43 -10.45 -1.33
N VAL A 216 -0.59 -9.41 -1.49
CA VAL A 216 0.63 -9.47 -2.31
C VAL A 216 1.61 -10.47 -1.70
N GLY A 217 1.83 -10.41 -0.37
CA GLY A 217 2.67 -11.38 0.34
C GLY A 217 2.16 -12.81 0.23
N TYR A 218 0.85 -13.03 0.45
CA TYR A 218 0.25 -14.37 0.32
C TYR A 218 0.33 -14.94 -1.09
N LEU A 219 0.03 -14.13 -2.11
CA LEU A 219 0.13 -14.59 -3.49
C LEU A 219 1.58 -14.92 -3.87
N TRP A 220 2.55 -14.17 -3.35
CA TRP A 220 3.96 -14.42 -3.58
C TRP A 220 4.41 -15.78 -3.02
N HIS A 221 3.87 -16.21 -1.86
CA HIS A 221 4.11 -17.58 -1.35
C HIS A 221 3.72 -18.68 -2.33
N GLU A 222 2.76 -18.43 -3.22
CA GLU A 222 2.34 -19.40 -4.25
C GLU A 222 3.29 -19.40 -5.47
N HIS A 223 4.07 -18.34 -5.69
CA HIS A 223 4.81 -18.11 -6.96
C HIS A 223 6.33 -18.02 -6.79
N HIS A 224 6.86 -17.86 -5.58
CA HIS A 224 8.28 -17.51 -5.35
C HIS A 224 9.27 -18.58 -5.83
N ASP A 225 8.88 -19.86 -5.81
CA ASP A 225 9.72 -21.00 -6.19
C ASP A 225 9.41 -21.57 -7.59
N GLN A 226 8.60 -20.85 -8.38
CA GLN A 226 8.15 -21.30 -9.70
C GLN A 226 9.08 -20.79 -10.84
N LEU A 227 10.31 -21.32 -10.91
CA LEU A 227 11.26 -21.12 -12.04
C LEU A 227 11.38 -22.36 -12.93
N THR A 228 10.43 -23.28 -12.84
CA THR A 228 10.54 -24.63 -13.38
C THR A 228 10.24 -24.72 -14.87
N GLN A 229 9.68 -23.66 -15.48
CA GLN A 229 9.36 -23.60 -16.90
C GLN A 229 10.19 -22.55 -17.61
N VAL A 230 11.37 -22.93 -18.06
CA VAL A 230 12.10 -22.11 -19.03
C VAL A 230 11.23 -22.06 -20.28
N ILE A 231 10.64 -20.90 -20.55
CA ILE A 231 9.73 -20.74 -21.67
C ILE A 231 10.57 -20.87 -22.96
N PRO A 232 10.35 -21.90 -23.80
CA PRO A 232 11.17 -22.17 -24.99
C PRO A 232 11.18 -21.03 -26.02
N SER A 233 10.22 -20.11 -25.95
CA SER A 233 10.09 -18.97 -26.84
C SER A 233 11.00 -17.79 -26.50
N ASN A 234 11.71 -17.80 -25.36
CA ASN A 234 12.64 -16.74 -25.00
C ASN A 234 13.98 -16.91 -25.74
N ARG A 235 14.01 -16.51 -27.03
CA ARG A 235 15.19 -16.60 -27.90
C ARG A 235 16.43 -15.94 -27.30
N GLU A 236 16.27 -14.89 -26.50
CA GLU A 236 17.39 -14.21 -25.85
C GLU A 236 17.94 -14.98 -24.66
N LEU A 237 17.08 -15.61 -23.86
CA LEU A 237 17.55 -16.51 -22.82
C LEU A 237 18.25 -17.73 -23.44
N ALA A 238 17.70 -18.27 -24.53
CA ALA A 238 18.33 -19.33 -25.30
C ALA A 238 19.69 -18.90 -25.90
N SER A 239 19.82 -17.67 -26.41
CA SER A 239 21.09 -17.16 -26.95
C SER A 239 22.12 -16.88 -25.85
N ARG A 240 21.73 -16.27 -24.74
CA ARG A 240 22.58 -16.09 -23.55
C ARG A 240 23.08 -17.42 -23.02
N TYR A 241 22.20 -18.41 -22.98
CA TYR A 241 22.54 -19.77 -22.55
C TYR A 241 23.49 -20.48 -23.54
N ALA A 242 23.24 -20.37 -24.85
CA ALA A 242 24.13 -20.88 -25.88
C ALA A 242 25.53 -20.23 -25.81
N ALA A 243 25.61 -18.96 -25.40
CA ALA A 243 26.84 -18.20 -25.20
C ALA A 243 27.50 -18.39 -23.82
N ASN A 244 27.03 -19.33 -22.98
CA ASN A 244 27.52 -19.56 -21.60
C ASN A 244 27.44 -18.33 -20.67
N ALA A 245 26.49 -17.41 -20.89
CA ALA A 245 26.31 -16.25 -20.03
C ALA A 245 25.61 -16.62 -18.70
N THR A 246 25.90 -15.87 -17.64
CA THR A 246 25.18 -15.95 -16.36
C THR A 246 23.70 -15.64 -16.57
N LEU A 247 22.81 -16.53 -16.14
CA LEU A 247 21.36 -16.39 -16.36
C LEU A 247 20.63 -15.56 -15.29
N GLN A 248 21.24 -15.41 -14.10
CA GLN A 248 20.68 -14.64 -12.97
C GLN A 248 21.64 -13.58 -12.39
N PRO A 249 22.30 -12.73 -13.21
CA PRO A 249 23.22 -11.71 -12.68
C PRO A 249 22.51 -10.68 -11.79
N VAL A 250 21.23 -10.38 -12.03
CA VAL A 250 20.51 -9.37 -11.24
C VAL A 250 20.16 -9.94 -9.87
N ILE A 251 19.53 -11.11 -9.82
CA ILE A 251 19.12 -11.75 -8.56
C ILE A 251 20.32 -12.13 -7.69
N ASN A 252 21.42 -12.56 -8.31
CA ASN A 252 22.59 -13.05 -7.57
C ASN A 252 23.48 -11.92 -7.05
N GLU A 253 23.55 -10.79 -7.75
CA GLU A 253 24.55 -9.75 -7.48
C GLU A 253 23.96 -8.35 -7.46
N ALA A 254 23.41 -7.87 -8.60
CA ALA A 254 23.07 -6.45 -8.73
C ALA A 254 21.97 -5.99 -7.75
N LEU A 255 20.93 -6.81 -7.53
CA LEU A 255 19.82 -6.49 -6.65
C LEU A 255 20.22 -6.53 -5.16
N PRO A 256 20.88 -7.59 -4.64
CA PRO A 256 21.44 -7.57 -3.28
C PRO A 256 22.39 -6.40 -3.05
N ASN A 257 23.33 -6.14 -3.96
CA ASN A 257 24.29 -5.03 -3.85
C ASN A 257 23.59 -3.66 -3.80
N ALA A 258 22.57 -3.45 -4.63
CA ALA A 258 21.80 -2.21 -4.62
C ALA A 258 20.99 -2.03 -3.33
N GLY A 259 20.50 -3.12 -2.73
CA GLY A 259 19.80 -3.05 -1.44
C GLY A 259 20.74 -2.84 -0.25
N ALA A 260 21.93 -3.45 -0.26
CA ALA A 260 22.98 -3.19 0.72
C ALA A 260 23.50 -1.74 0.66
N ALA A 261 23.45 -1.11 -0.53
CA ALA A 261 23.83 0.28 -0.75
C ALA A 261 22.72 1.30 -0.41
N LEU A 262 21.58 0.87 0.15
CA LEU A 262 20.51 1.78 0.58
C LEU A 262 20.94 2.58 1.81
N ASP A 263 21.23 3.87 1.60
CA ASP A 263 21.58 4.85 2.63
C ASP A 263 20.39 5.71 3.09
N GLY A 264 19.21 5.49 2.51
CA GLY A 264 18.01 6.28 2.75
C GLY A 264 17.88 7.53 1.88
N SER A 265 18.83 7.84 1.00
CA SER A 265 18.68 8.87 -0.04
C SER A 265 17.68 8.47 -1.13
N LEU A 266 17.21 9.46 -1.88
CA LEU A 266 16.36 9.21 -3.06
C LEU A 266 17.16 8.49 -4.15
N GLY A 267 18.39 8.92 -4.43
CA GLY A 267 19.25 8.29 -5.44
C GLY A 267 19.52 6.81 -5.19
N SER A 268 19.82 6.39 -3.95
CA SER A 268 19.99 4.96 -3.63
C SER A 268 18.68 4.18 -3.78
N THR A 269 17.56 4.77 -3.36
CA THR A 269 16.22 4.18 -3.51
C THR A 269 15.86 3.99 -4.99
N LEU A 270 16.14 4.97 -5.85
CA LEU A 270 15.89 4.87 -7.30
C LEU A 270 16.76 3.82 -7.97
N ARG A 271 18.05 3.71 -7.60
CA ARG A 271 18.94 2.64 -8.08
C ARG A 271 18.45 1.26 -7.67
N PHE A 272 18.03 1.08 -6.42
CA PHE A 272 17.44 -0.17 -5.96
C PHE A 272 16.16 -0.52 -6.75
N ARG A 273 15.28 0.46 -6.99
CA ARG A 273 14.05 0.28 -7.78
C ARG A 273 14.31 -0.09 -9.24
N GLU A 274 15.40 0.39 -9.83
CA GLU A 274 15.84 -0.04 -11.15
C GLU A 274 16.20 -1.53 -11.13
N GLN A 275 16.97 -1.97 -10.13
CA GLN A 275 17.30 -3.39 -9.97
C GLN A 275 16.07 -4.26 -9.66
N GLN A 276 15.07 -3.77 -8.92
CA GLN A 276 13.79 -4.48 -8.74
C GLN A 276 13.07 -4.73 -10.07
N ALA A 277 13.07 -3.73 -10.97
CA ALA A 277 12.47 -3.88 -12.29
C ALA A 277 13.26 -4.87 -13.17
N GLN A 278 14.59 -4.83 -13.11
CA GLN A 278 15.43 -5.81 -13.82
C GLN A 278 15.25 -7.23 -13.26
N ALA A 279 15.15 -7.38 -11.94
CA ALA A 279 14.89 -8.65 -11.27
C ALA A 279 13.53 -9.23 -11.65
N PHE A 280 12.50 -8.38 -11.76
CA PHE A 280 11.19 -8.76 -12.28
C PHE A 280 11.30 -9.33 -13.70
N ILE A 281 12.01 -8.63 -14.61
CA ILE A 281 12.19 -9.08 -16.00
C ILE A 281 12.99 -10.39 -16.06
N GLU A 282 14.06 -10.51 -15.28
CA GLU A 282 14.91 -11.69 -15.21
C GLU A 282 14.13 -12.93 -14.75
N GLN A 283 13.40 -12.82 -13.63
CA GLN A 283 12.56 -13.89 -13.08
C GLN A 283 11.46 -14.30 -14.07
N ARG A 284 10.76 -13.33 -14.67
CA ARG A 284 9.76 -13.56 -15.73
C ARG A 284 10.37 -14.27 -16.94
N GLY A 285 11.58 -13.88 -17.33
CA GLY A 285 12.31 -14.44 -18.45
C GLY A 285 12.66 -15.92 -18.25
N LEU A 286 12.83 -16.34 -17.00
CA LEU A 286 13.07 -17.71 -16.56
C LEU A 286 11.78 -18.50 -16.26
N GLY A 287 10.61 -17.91 -16.51
CA GLY A 287 9.32 -18.59 -16.37
C GLY A 287 8.53 -18.27 -15.11
N ASN A 288 9.00 -17.37 -14.25
CA ASN A 288 8.22 -16.99 -13.07
C ASN A 288 6.88 -16.36 -13.49
N PRO A 289 5.72 -16.86 -12.99
CA PRO A 289 4.42 -16.35 -13.39
C PRO A 289 4.05 -15.02 -12.74
N TRP A 290 4.80 -14.53 -11.75
CA TRP A 290 4.56 -13.28 -11.03
C TRP A 290 4.37 -12.10 -12.00
N ARG A 291 3.36 -11.25 -11.79
CA ARG A 291 3.08 -10.08 -12.66
C ARG A 291 2.93 -8.77 -11.91
N ILE A 292 2.98 -8.77 -10.58
CA ILE A 292 2.81 -7.54 -9.79
C ILE A 292 4.13 -6.75 -9.79
N SER A 293 4.17 -5.65 -10.54
CA SER A 293 5.35 -4.80 -10.63
C SER A 293 5.40 -3.75 -9.53
N ASP A 294 4.25 -3.31 -9.04
CA ASP A 294 4.11 -2.15 -8.17
C ASP A 294 3.03 -2.35 -7.11
N LEU A 295 3.38 -2.06 -5.86
CA LEU A 295 2.45 -1.76 -4.77
C LEU A 295 2.49 -0.25 -4.50
N VAL A 296 1.36 0.42 -4.70
CA VAL A 296 1.19 1.84 -4.40
C VAL A 296 0.25 1.96 -3.21
N THR A 297 0.75 2.48 -2.09
CA THR A 297 -0.07 2.69 -0.89
C THR A 297 -0.35 4.18 -0.71
N VAL A 298 -1.57 4.51 -0.31
CA VAL A 298 -2.06 5.90 -0.25
C VAL A 298 -2.77 6.13 1.08
N GLY A 299 -2.29 7.07 1.89
CA GLY A 299 -2.82 7.29 3.24
C GLY A 299 -2.70 6.04 4.12
N SER A 300 -1.57 5.33 4.01
CA SER A 300 -1.44 3.98 4.56
C SER A 300 -1.23 3.98 6.08
N PRO A 301 -2.08 3.27 6.86
CA PRO A 301 -1.84 3.08 8.29
C PRO A 301 -0.67 2.13 8.57
N MET A 302 -0.02 1.58 7.53
CA MET A 302 1.21 0.81 7.69
C MET A 302 2.38 1.63 8.26
N ALA A 303 2.32 2.96 8.20
CA ALA A 303 3.23 3.83 8.97
C ALA A 303 3.19 3.55 10.47
N HIS A 304 2.12 2.89 10.93
CA HIS A 304 1.86 2.49 12.31
C HIS A 304 1.72 0.96 12.43
N ALA A 305 2.30 0.18 11.49
CA ALA A 305 2.16 -1.27 11.45
C ALA A 305 2.58 -1.98 12.76
N SER A 306 3.55 -1.44 13.49
CA SER A 306 3.93 -1.97 14.81
C SER A 306 2.84 -1.85 15.87
N LEU A 307 1.95 -0.87 15.77
CA LEU A 307 0.78 -0.70 16.65
C LEU A 307 -0.41 -1.55 16.18
N LEU A 308 -0.55 -1.72 14.86
CA LEU A 308 -1.75 -2.27 14.22
C LEU A 308 -1.64 -3.77 13.88
N LEU A 309 -0.45 -4.24 13.51
CA LEU A 309 -0.14 -5.62 13.11
C LEU A 309 0.76 -6.34 14.12
N GLY A 310 1.60 -5.60 14.84
CA GLY A 310 2.49 -6.09 15.88
C GLY A 310 1.91 -6.00 17.29
N ARG A 311 2.49 -6.76 18.23
CA ARG A 311 2.25 -6.54 19.67
C ARG A 311 3.01 -5.31 20.18
N SER A 312 4.17 -5.05 19.59
CA SER A 312 5.07 -3.91 19.86
C SER A 312 5.95 -3.63 18.64
N VAL A 313 6.72 -2.54 18.70
CA VAL A 313 7.76 -2.22 17.70
C VAL A 313 8.81 -3.34 17.61
N SER A 314 9.22 -3.89 18.75
CA SER A 314 10.22 -4.96 18.80
C SER A 314 9.67 -6.31 18.32
N ASP A 315 8.41 -6.63 18.60
CA ASP A 315 7.72 -7.81 18.06
C ASP A 315 7.68 -7.74 16.53
N PHE A 316 7.25 -6.61 15.98
CA PHE A 316 7.14 -6.42 14.54
C PHE A 316 8.50 -6.52 13.84
N LYS A 317 9.56 -5.93 14.41
CA LYS A 317 10.92 -6.07 13.88
C LYS A 317 11.37 -7.53 13.85
N LYS A 318 11.10 -8.29 14.91
CA LYS A 318 11.40 -9.74 14.95
C LYS A 318 10.64 -10.53 13.90
N ARG A 319 9.40 -10.15 13.57
CA ARG A 319 8.64 -10.79 12.48
C ARG A 319 9.29 -10.58 11.12
N ILE A 320 9.79 -9.38 10.86
CA ILE A 320 10.58 -9.10 9.65
C ILE A 320 11.86 -9.94 9.64
N GLU A 321 12.62 -9.94 10.74
CA GLU A 321 13.86 -10.74 10.87
C GLU A 321 13.63 -12.24 10.67
N ARG A 322 12.47 -12.75 11.11
CA ARG A 322 12.05 -14.15 10.91
C ARG A 322 11.42 -14.43 9.55
N ARG A 323 11.30 -13.42 8.68
CA ARG A 323 10.66 -13.51 7.36
C ARG A 323 9.16 -13.85 7.44
N GLU A 324 8.51 -13.53 8.55
CA GLU A 324 7.05 -13.65 8.70
C GLU A 324 6.30 -12.48 8.05
N ALA A 325 6.99 -11.34 7.83
CA ALA A 325 6.44 -10.13 7.22
C ALA A 325 7.37 -9.61 6.11
N PRO A 326 6.93 -9.55 4.83
CA PRO A 326 7.74 -9.02 3.74
C PRO A 326 8.18 -7.55 3.94
N ALA A 327 9.49 -7.30 3.92
CA ALA A 327 10.07 -5.95 4.00
C ALA A 327 10.62 -5.48 2.65
N CYS A 328 10.90 -4.18 2.52
CA CYS A 328 11.51 -3.58 1.34
C CYS A 328 12.73 -2.71 1.75
N PRO A 329 13.98 -3.13 1.49
CA PRO A 329 14.37 -4.36 0.77
C PRO A 329 14.01 -5.62 1.57
N PRO A 330 13.93 -6.79 0.93
CA PRO A 330 13.75 -8.06 1.63
C PRO A 330 14.85 -8.31 2.66
N THR A 331 14.51 -9.03 3.72
CA THR A 331 15.50 -9.54 4.67
C THR A 331 16.44 -10.52 3.97
N GLU A 332 17.74 -10.41 4.18
CA GLU A 332 18.69 -11.32 3.55
C GLU A 332 18.53 -12.77 4.03
N ASP A 333 18.94 -13.68 3.16
CA ASP A 333 19.10 -15.11 3.37
C ASP A 333 20.56 -15.50 3.05
N THR A 334 20.87 -16.80 3.06
CA THR A 334 22.24 -17.31 2.81
C THR A 334 22.88 -16.83 1.51
N LYS A 335 22.08 -16.44 0.50
CA LYS A 335 22.56 -15.83 -0.75
C LYS A 335 21.72 -14.60 -1.12
N GLY A 336 22.01 -13.44 -0.53
CA GLY A 336 21.26 -12.21 -0.82
C GLY A 336 19.78 -12.38 -0.44
N TYR A 337 18.84 -12.26 -1.38
CA TYR A 337 17.40 -12.39 -1.08
C TYR A 337 16.80 -13.78 -1.38
N GLY A 338 17.64 -14.81 -1.47
CA GLY A 338 17.17 -16.13 -1.89
C GLY A 338 18.08 -17.28 -1.53
N TYR A 339 17.76 -18.45 -2.09
CA TYR A 339 18.45 -19.71 -1.90
C TYR A 339 18.55 -20.48 -3.23
N ASN A 340 19.53 -21.36 -3.38
CA ASN A 340 19.65 -22.19 -4.58
C ASN A 340 18.58 -23.28 -4.59
N ALA A 341 18.09 -23.61 -5.77
CA ALA A 341 17.32 -24.82 -5.99
C ALA A 341 18.05 -26.05 -5.46
N ARG A 342 17.30 -26.95 -4.80
CA ARG A 342 17.87 -28.22 -4.30
C ARG A 342 18.31 -29.15 -5.43
N LYS A 343 17.63 -29.07 -6.58
CA LYS A 343 17.95 -29.85 -7.78
C LYS A 343 18.15 -28.90 -8.95
N PRO A 344 19.16 -29.13 -9.80
CA PRO A 344 19.32 -28.36 -11.02
C PRO A 344 18.14 -28.63 -11.96
N VAL A 345 17.71 -27.58 -12.65
CA VAL A 345 16.76 -27.64 -13.76
C VAL A 345 17.57 -27.85 -15.04
N MET A 346 17.11 -28.76 -15.90
CA MET A 346 17.76 -28.97 -17.20
C MET A 346 17.31 -27.88 -18.18
N LEU A 347 18.28 -27.10 -18.65
CA LEU A 347 18.11 -26.14 -19.72
C LEU A 347 18.66 -26.75 -21.00
N GLY A 348 17.81 -27.37 -21.82
CA GLY A 348 18.28 -28.21 -22.92
C GLY A 348 19.13 -29.36 -22.39
N GLN A 349 20.43 -29.41 -22.74
CA GLN A 349 21.35 -30.47 -22.33
C GLN A 349 22.27 -30.14 -21.15
N LYS A 350 22.28 -28.91 -20.60
CA LYS A 350 23.10 -28.59 -19.41
C LYS A 350 22.26 -28.33 -18.15
N PRO A 351 22.79 -28.70 -16.97
CA PRO A 351 22.16 -28.38 -15.70
C PRO A 351 22.33 -26.90 -15.35
N PHE A 352 21.26 -26.28 -14.88
CA PHE A 352 21.26 -24.94 -14.32
C PHE A 352 20.62 -24.97 -12.94
N THR A 353 21.26 -24.39 -11.94
CA THR A 353 20.72 -24.31 -10.59
C THR A 353 20.13 -22.92 -10.37
N PRO A 354 18.81 -22.73 -10.52
CA PRO A 354 18.21 -21.42 -10.29
C PRO A 354 18.32 -21.01 -8.83
N GLN A 355 18.48 -19.72 -8.61
CA GLN A 355 18.32 -19.07 -7.31
C GLN A 355 16.87 -18.60 -7.18
N TYR A 356 16.17 -19.15 -6.20
CA TYR A 356 14.82 -18.77 -5.82
C TYR A 356 14.88 -17.65 -4.81
N LEU A 357 14.13 -16.59 -5.08
CA LEU A 357 13.82 -15.60 -4.06
C LEU A 357 13.00 -16.27 -2.95
N HIS A 358 13.30 -15.97 -1.69
CA HIS A 358 12.62 -16.64 -0.59
C HIS A 358 11.16 -16.16 -0.44
N HIS A 359 10.38 -16.88 0.37
CA HIS A 359 8.96 -16.64 0.56
C HIS A 359 8.63 -15.21 1.06
N ALA A 360 9.47 -14.56 1.85
CA ALA A 360 9.26 -13.14 2.23
C ALA A 360 9.80 -12.08 1.24
N ALA A 361 10.36 -12.47 0.08
CA ALA A 361 11.05 -11.57 -0.84
C ALA A 361 10.16 -10.98 -1.95
N ALA A 362 8.86 -10.76 -1.68
CA ALA A 362 7.95 -10.17 -2.67
C ALA A 362 8.47 -8.83 -3.20
N PHE A 363 9.01 -7.99 -2.30
CA PHE A 363 9.59 -6.69 -2.66
C PHE A 363 11.03 -6.78 -3.22
N ALA A 364 11.53 -7.95 -3.61
CA ALA A 364 12.68 -8.05 -4.51
C ALA A 364 12.29 -7.69 -5.95
N VAL A 365 11.06 -8.04 -6.35
CA VAL A 365 10.56 -7.92 -7.73
C VAL A 365 9.31 -7.03 -7.83
N THR A 366 8.78 -6.57 -6.70
CA THR A 366 7.68 -5.61 -6.63
C THR A 366 8.18 -4.32 -5.99
N ARG A 367 8.04 -3.21 -6.69
CA ARG A 367 8.40 -1.88 -6.16
C ARG A 367 7.31 -1.40 -5.21
N TRP A 368 7.69 -0.69 -4.16
CA TRP A 368 6.75 -0.10 -3.21
C TRP A 368 6.87 1.42 -3.21
N THR A 369 5.78 2.11 -3.54
CA THR A 369 5.66 3.57 -3.43
C THR A 369 4.54 3.89 -2.43
N ASN A 370 4.80 4.77 -1.46
CA ASN A 370 3.82 5.20 -0.48
C ASN A 370 3.59 6.71 -0.57
N LEU A 371 2.32 7.14 -0.64
CA LEU A 371 1.91 8.53 -0.70
C LEU A 371 1.20 8.88 0.60
N TYR A 372 1.60 9.99 1.23
CA TYR A 372 0.99 10.44 2.49
C TYR A 372 0.96 11.97 2.60
N PHE A 373 -0.06 12.51 3.26
CA PHE A 373 -0.07 13.91 3.67
C PHE A 373 0.71 14.08 4.98
N PRO A 374 1.81 14.86 5.00
CA PRO A 374 2.57 15.04 6.23
C PRO A 374 1.75 15.77 7.30
N ALA A 375 1.63 15.18 8.48
CA ALA A 375 0.96 15.77 9.63
C ALA A 375 2.00 16.29 10.65
N PRO A 376 2.48 17.55 10.57
CA PRO A 376 3.37 18.10 11.59
C PRO A 376 2.73 17.98 12.98
N TYR A 377 3.51 17.45 13.93
CA TYR A 377 3.09 17.16 15.31
C TYR A 377 1.93 16.16 15.45
N GLY A 378 1.53 15.48 14.38
CA GLY A 378 0.49 14.45 14.42
C GLY A 378 -0.95 14.96 14.59
N LEU A 379 -1.17 16.28 14.57
CA LEU A 379 -2.48 16.91 14.74
C LEU A 379 -2.99 17.59 13.46
N PHE A 380 -2.10 17.89 12.52
CA PHE A 380 -2.37 18.76 11.37
C PHE A 380 -2.11 18.08 10.02
N GLY A 381 -2.86 17.03 9.68
CA GLY A 381 -2.78 16.33 8.38
C GLY A 381 -3.52 14.98 8.38
N ASP A 382 -3.07 14.05 7.55
CA ASP A 382 -3.53 12.65 7.57
C ASP A 382 -2.94 11.94 8.81
N ILE A 383 -3.77 11.74 9.84
CA ILE A 383 -3.39 11.04 11.08
C ILE A 383 -3.41 9.51 10.95
N VAL A 384 -4.01 9.01 9.87
CA VAL A 384 -4.12 7.58 9.58
C VAL A 384 -2.92 7.15 8.75
N GLY A 385 -2.56 7.93 7.74
CA GLY A 385 -1.41 7.73 6.87
C GLY A 385 -0.11 8.31 7.43
N GLY A 386 1.02 7.83 6.93
CA GLY A 386 2.33 8.38 7.26
C GLY A 386 3.46 7.76 6.43
N PRO A 387 4.72 8.09 6.73
CA PRO A 387 5.87 7.47 6.09
C PRO A 387 5.97 5.99 6.49
N VAL A 388 6.07 5.10 5.50
CA VAL A 388 6.13 3.64 5.70
C VAL A 388 7.58 3.14 5.76
N LYS A 389 8.52 3.85 5.12
CA LYS A 389 9.95 3.54 5.07
C LYS A 389 10.59 3.28 6.44
N PRO A 390 10.31 4.05 7.52
CA PRO A 390 10.92 3.81 8.83
C PRO A 390 10.54 2.45 9.44
N VAL A 391 9.42 1.88 9.00
CA VAL A 391 8.87 0.62 9.57
C VAL A 391 9.17 -0.57 8.66
N MET A 392 9.06 -0.38 7.34
CA MET A 392 9.14 -1.47 6.35
C MET A 392 10.49 -1.55 5.62
N GLY A 393 11.39 -0.58 5.83
CA GLY A 393 12.74 -0.58 5.28
C GLY A 393 12.99 0.51 4.24
N ALA A 394 14.29 0.72 3.96
CA ALA A 394 14.78 1.83 3.14
C ALA A 394 14.41 1.75 1.65
N GLY A 395 13.96 0.59 1.17
CA GLY A 395 13.56 0.37 -0.23
C GLY A 395 12.16 0.88 -0.55
N VAL A 396 11.36 1.26 0.46
CA VAL A 396 10.07 1.93 0.25
C VAL A 396 10.31 3.38 -0.16
N LEU A 397 9.71 3.78 -1.29
CA LEU A 397 9.72 5.18 -1.73
C LEU A 397 8.54 5.94 -1.10
N ASP A 398 8.82 6.68 -0.04
CA ASP A 398 7.87 7.58 0.61
C ASP A 398 7.81 8.94 -0.11
N LEU A 399 6.63 9.30 -0.62
CA LEU A 399 6.35 10.58 -1.28
C LEU A 399 5.41 11.43 -0.42
N PRO A 400 5.89 12.52 0.20
CA PRO A 400 5.03 13.48 0.88
C PRO A 400 4.25 14.30 -0.16
N VAL A 401 2.93 14.33 -0.05
CA VAL A 401 2.04 15.02 -1.01
C VAL A 401 1.29 16.20 -0.38
N THR A 402 0.71 17.05 -1.23
CA THR A 402 -0.17 18.15 -0.82
C THR A 402 -1.42 18.22 -1.69
N VAL A 403 -2.44 18.93 -1.22
CA VAL A 403 -3.63 19.26 -2.01
C VAL A 403 -3.40 20.68 -2.56
N GLY A 404 -3.28 20.83 -3.88
CA GLY A 404 -3.00 22.10 -4.55
C GLY A 404 -4.15 23.11 -4.49
N THR A 405 -5.39 22.66 -4.29
CA THR A 405 -6.59 23.51 -4.30
C THR A 405 -6.90 24.22 -2.98
N TRP A 406 -6.42 23.73 -1.83
CA TRP A 406 -6.77 24.31 -0.52
C TRP A 406 -5.56 24.99 0.13
N LYS A 407 -5.64 26.33 0.28
CA LYS A 407 -4.74 27.10 1.14
C LYS A 407 -5.38 27.22 2.54
N GLY A 408 -4.62 26.95 3.60
CA GLY A 408 -5.05 27.21 4.98
C GLY A 408 -5.23 25.98 5.87
N TRP A 409 -6.00 26.13 6.95
CA TRP A 409 -6.14 25.15 8.05
C TRP A 409 -6.83 23.84 7.63
N LEU A 410 -7.76 23.91 6.67
CA LEU A 410 -8.52 22.75 6.21
C LEU A 410 -7.68 21.75 5.39
N ALA A 411 -6.69 22.22 4.63
CA ALA A 411 -5.70 21.37 3.94
C ALA A 411 -4.80 20.59 4.91
N ARG A 412 -4.79 21.00 6.19
CA ARG A 412 -4.03 20.41 7.29
C ARG A 412 -4.94 19.66 8.27
N SER A 413 -6.14 19.26 7.83
CA SER A 413 -7.11 18.53 8.66
C SER A 413 -7.22 17.05 8.24
N TRP A 414 -7.89 16.24 9.08
CA TRP A 414 -8.16 14.82 8.80
C TRP A 414 -8.93 14.58 7.49
N LEU A 415 -9.66 15.59 7.00
CA LEU A 415 -10.38 15.55 5.72
C LEU A 415 -9.44 15.35 4.53
N SER A 416 -8.15 15.73 4.65
CA SER A 416 -7.15 15.50 3.59
C SER A 416 -7.03 14.02 3.19
N HIS A 417 -7.29 13.08 4.11
CA HIS A 417 -7.17 11.63 3.88
C HIS A 417 -8.04 11.10 2.72
N THR A 418 -9.11 11.79 2.36
CA THR A 418 -10.01 11.41 1.25
C THR A 418 -9.69 12.12 -0.07
N HIS A 419 -8.72 13.04 -0.11
CA HIS A 419 -8.46 13.93 -1.24
C HIS A 419 -7.18 13.59 -2.04
N TYR A 420 -6.75 12.33 -2.03
CA TYR A 420 -5.54 11.91 -2.75
C TYR A 420 -5.63 11.99 -4.28
N TRP A 421 -6.85 12.04 -4.84
CA TRP A 421 -7.07 12.10 -6.29
C TRP A 421 -8.24 13.02 -6.67
N SER A 422 -8.50 14.06 -5.88
CA SER A 422 -9.58 15.02 -6.17
C SER A 422 -9.21 16.07 -7.23
N GLU A 423 -7.96 16.12 -7.68
CA GLU A 423 -7.48 17.18 -8.59
C GLU A 423 -7.35 16.69 -10.03
N ARG A 424 -8.33 17.01 -10.88
CA ARG A 424 -8.32 16.58 -12.30
C ARG A 424 -7.17 17.17 -13.12
N GLY A 425 -6.63 18.32 -12.73
CA GLY A 425 -5.66 19.11 -13.51
C GLY A 425 -4.42 19.59 -12.75
N GLY A 426 -3.97 18.87 -11.72
CA GLY A 426 -2.77 19.24 -10.95
C GLY A 426 -1.57 19.56 -11.84
N ALA A 427 -0.71 20.49 -11.39
CA ALA A 427 0.52 20.87 -12.09
C ALA A 427 1.31 19.61 -12.49
N GLN A 428 1.87 19.60 -13.69
CA GLN A 428 2.65 18.48 -14.22
C GLN A 428 4.11 18.91 -14.34
N GLY A 429 5.03 17.97 -14.11
CA GLY A 429 6.47 18.16 -14.36
C GLY A 429 7.31 18.20 -13.10
N TYR A 430 6.70 18.18 -11.91
CA TYR A 430 7.42 18.22 -10.64
C TYR A 430 8.24 16.93 -10.39
N LEU A 431 7.79 15.79 -10.92
CA LEU A 431 8.51 14.53 -10.76
C LEU A 431 9.59 14.28 -11.83
N GLY A 432 9.68 15.12 -12.86
CA GLY A 432 10.79 15.11 -13.82
C GLY A 432 12.08 15.71 -13.23
N THR A 433 11.96 16.64 -12.27
CA THR A 433 13.07 17.22 -11.52
C THR A 433 13.52 16.34 -10.35
N LEU A 434 12.66 15.45 -9.84
CA LEU A 434 12.99 14.53 -8.76
C LEU A 434 14.05 13.48 -9.12
N THR A 435 14.31 13.26 -10.41
CA THR A 435 15.43 12.41 -10.86
C THR A 435 16.76 13.18 -10.98
N GLN A 436 16.75 14.50 -10.77
CA GLN A 436 17.91 15.38 -10.94
C GLN A 436 18.42 15.98 -9.63
N ASP A 437 17.55 16.16 -8.63
CA ASP A 437 17.90 16.71 -7.31
C ASP A 437 17.25 15.91 -6.16
N ASP A 438 18.08 15.17 -5.42
CA ASP A 438 17.68 14.35 -4.28
C ASP A 438 17.10 15.19 -3.12
N SER A 439 17.44 16.49 -3.04
CA SER A 439 16.96 17.38 -1.98
C SER A 439 15.51 17.85 -2.19
N ALA A 440 14.98 17.74 -3.42
CA ALA A 440 13.67 18.26 -3.80
C ALA A 440 12.50 17.60 -3.05
N ILE A 441 12.58 16.33 -2.64
CA ILE A 441 11.54 15.70 -1.80
C ILE A 441 11.49 16.31 -0.40
N SER A 442 12.67 16.60 0.17
CA SER A 442 12.82 17.06 1.55
C SER A 442 12.65 18.58 1.70
N HIS A 443 13.12 19.36 0.72
CA HIS A 443 13.22 20.82 0.80
C HIS A 443 12.47 21.55 -0.34
N GLY A 444 11.99 20.83 -1.35
CA GLY A 444 11.26 21.40 -2.49
C GLY A 444 9.74 21.52 -2.26
N GLN A 445 9.07 22.18 -3.21
CA GLN A 445 7.62 22.36 -3.20
C GLN A 445 6.88 21.03 -3.44
N ARG A 446 6.35 20.38 -2.41
CA ARG A 446 5.69 19.07 -2.52
C ARG A 446 4.70 18.95 -3.71
N PRO A 447 4.70 17.80 -4.42
CA PRO A 447 3.78 17.58 -5.53
C PRO A 447 2.33 17.51 -5.06
N SER A 448 1.41 17.75 -6.00
CA SER A 448 0.01 17.42 -5.79
C SER A 448 -0.15 15.92 -5.60
N ALA A 449 -1.09 15.50 -4.75
CA ALA A 449 -1.36 14.08 -4.52
C ALA A 449 -1.70 13.32 -5.82
N THR A 450 -2.47 13.96 -6.71
CA THR A 450 -2.85 13.35 -8.00
C THR A 450 -1.66 13.18 -8.93
N GLU A 451 -0.75 14.15 -8.99
CA GLU A 451 0.46 14.05 -9.84
C GLU A 451 1.40 12.95 -9.32
N ALA A 452 1.65 12.92 -8.01
CA ALA A 452 2.44 11.86 -7.38
C ALA A 452 1.83 10.47 -7.64
N LEU A 453 0.51 10.35 -7.60
CA LEU A 453 -0.20 9.10 -7.85
C LEU A 453 -0.07 8.68 -9.32
N ARG A 454 -0.24 9.60 -10.27
CA ARG A 454 -0.02 9.34 -11.70
C ARG A 454 1.40 8.85 -11.98
N TRP A 455 2.39 9.43 -11.31
CA TRP A 455 3.79 9.01 -11.43
C TRP A 455 4.07 7.66 -10.77
N ALA A 456 3.50 7.40 -9.60
CA ALA A 456 3.67 6.13 -8.90
C ALA A 456 3.04 4.96 -9.68
N VAL A 457 1.85 5.17 -10.24
CA VAL A 457 1.14 4.20 -11.07
C VAL A 457 1.78 4.07 -12.45
N ASP A 458 2.29 5.16 -13.02
CA ASP A 458 3.02 5.19 -14.30
C ASP A 458 2.35 4.35 -15.41
N LEU A 459 1.20 4.82 -15.88
CA LEU A 459 0.43 4.09 -16.91
C LEU A 459 1.17 3.94 -18.25
N LYS A 460 2.19 4.78 -18.52
CA LYS A 460 2.93 4.78 -19.79
C LYS A 460 4.17 3.88 -19.75
N GLY A 461 4.73 3.58 -18.58
CA GLY A 461 5.98 2.83 -18.46
C GLY A 461 5.83 1.31 -18.45
N SER A 462 4.72 0.75 -18.92
CA SER A 462 4.56 -0.70 -19.11
C SER A 462 5.69 -1.33 -19.95
N ARG A 463 6.24 -0.58 -20.90
CA ARG A 463 7.38 -0.98 -21.74
C ARG A 463 8.61 -1.38 -20.94
N ARG A 464 8.82 -0.78 -19.76
CA ARG A 464 9.99 -1.05 -18.90
C ARG A 464 9.97 -2.45 -18.29
N PHE A 465 8.80 -3.09 -18.23
CA PHE A 465 8.61 -4.40 -17.59
C PHE A 465 8.47 -5.54 -18.61
N ARG A 466 8.69 -5.25 -19.89
CA ARG A 466 8.53 -6.24 -20.95
C ARG A 466 9.76 -7.16 -20.97
N PRO A 467 9.57 -8.49 -20.92
CA PRO A 467 10.63 -9.42 -21.31
C PRO A 467 11.01 -9.14 -22.77
N VAL A 468 12.31 -9.11 -23.06
CA VAL A 468 12.85 -8.61 -24.34
C VAL A 468 12.35 -9.41 -25.58
N GLY A 469 11.79 -10.61 -25.39
CA GLY A 469 11.30 -11.48 -26.47
C GLY A 469 9.99 -11.08 -27.18
N ALA A 470 9.19 -10.14 -26.68
CA ALA A 470 7.88 -9.86 -27.28
C ALA A 470 7.92 -8.92 -28.53
N LYS A 471 9.11 -8.65 -29.07
CA LYS A 471 9.32 -7.80 -30.26
C LYS A 471 9.15 -8.52 -31.61
N ALA A 472 8.98 -9.85 -31.68
CA ALA A 472 9.11 -10.58 -32.95
C ALA A 472 8.07 -11.68 -33.21
N ALA A 473 6.79 -11.43 -32.89
CA ALA A 473 5.71 -12.25 -33.42
C ALA A 473 4.68 -11.30 -34.05
N LEU A 474 4.94 -10.91 -35.30
CA LEU A 474 3.98 -10.42 -36.30
C LEU A 474 4.79 -10.04 -37.54
N ALA A 475 5.34 -11.06 -38.22
CA ALA A 475 5.58 -10.99 -39.65
C ALA A 475 4.84 -12.20 -40.23
N PRO A 476 3.80 -12.02 -41.05
CA PRO A 476 3.16 -13.14 -41.73
C PRO A 476 4.18 -13.77 -42.67
N THR A 477 4.40 -15.07 -42.52
CA THR A 477 5.05 -15.90 -43.53
C THR A 477 4.19 -15.89 -44.78
N GLU A 478 4.66 -15.23 -45.84
CA GLU A 478 4.19 -15.48 -47.19
C GLU A 478 4.51 -16.94 -47.55
N VAL A 479 3.47 -17.69 -47.90
CA VAL A 479 3.54 -18.90 -48.72
C VAL A 479 2.55 -18.73 -49.85
#